data_AF-A0A960F5W0-F1
#
_entry.id   AF-A0A960F5W0-F1
#
_cell.length_a   1.000
_cell.length_b   1.000
_cell.length_c   1.000
_cell.angle_alpha   90.00
_cell.angle_beta   90.00
_cell.angle_gamma   90.00
#
_symmetry.space_group_name_H-M   'P 1'
#
loop_
_entity.id
_entity.type
_entity.pdbx_description
1 polymer ?
#
loop_
_entity_poly.entity_id
_entity_poly.type
_entity_poly.pdbx_seq_one_letter_code
_entity_poly.pdbx_strand_id
1 'polypeptide(L)'
;MGEPHEIDGEAMAGQLTADERAAARAFVARCEVRLSTFHRIAVGLLSGAGLLVVLPVVARDSVSGVLRSLLIQGVGVADVGLVIAVVAMLAVPVIALWSLFADLTRFYFHANHLGGDGRDMFTPRFTLTSLQLPADELGASAKERLDAHRSDPRIVELLVPPNERARRRVDRQLDVYSGLASGSDDLSRAQGLFALAASTRRPLLEEVAKVEHGMARHVLRLRTLVLRYVKALLALLTTALAVYVGDSIVAGLETGQGMTIPGSIGLGGVVVVWAPVVVLAVTSPVRWVENLMRDDGAPSTAVADDPDLTYVERVSLRVAAIGWLAAAVALVVSVADDGTESGMRVLGVGLLAASVVAIGVAAFSGRFRSLARLR
;
A
#
# COMPACT_ATOMS: atom_id res chain seq x y z
N MET A 1 -27.34 35.88 -61.38
CA MET A 1 -27.47 36.45 -60.03
C MET A 1 -28.16 35.38 -59.21
N GLY A 2 -27.47 34.77 -58.24
CA GLY A 2 -27.88 33.48 -57.68
C GLY A 2 -27.99 33.50 -56.17
N GLU A 3 -29.02 32.84 -55.68
CA GLU A 3 -29.10 32.20 -54.37
C GLU A 3 -28.64 30.73 -54.52
N PRO A 4 -28.43 29.96 -53.43
CA PRO A 4 -28.63 30.30 -52.02
C PRO A 4 -27.34 30.24 -51.17
N HIS A 5 -27.45 30.59 -49.90
CA HIS A 5 -26.50 30.20 -48.86
C HIS A 5 -27.25 29.61 -47.65
N GLU A 6 -27.79 28.42 -47.85
CA GLU A 6 -28.40 27.61 -46.80
C GLU A 6 -27.30 26.81 -46.08
N ILE A 7 -26.65 27.44 -45.09
CA ILE A 7 -25.69 26.79 -44.20
C ILE A 7 -26.01 27.23 -42.76
N ASP A 8 -26.35 26.26 -41.91
CA ASP A 8 -26.21 26.23 -40.44
C ASP A 8 -27.10 25.12 -39.83
N GLY A 9 -28.09 24.60 -40.57
CA GLY A 9 -29.00 23.54 -40.10
C GLY A 9 -28.36 22.16 -39.86
N GLU A 10 -27.26 21.84 -40.55
CA GLU A 10 -26.68 20.48 -40.54
C GLU A 10 -25.68 20.22 -39.38
N ALA A 11 -25.27 21.25 -38.63
CA ALA A 11 -24.16 21.15 -37.68
C ALA A 11 -24.50 20.47 -36.33
N MET A 12 -25.78 20.24 -36.02
CA MET A 12 -26.23 19.84 -34.67
C MET A 12 -26.69 18.37 -34.53
N ALA A 13 -26.50 17.53 -35.55
CA ALA A 13 -27.07 16.18 -35.59
C ALA A 13 -26.12 15.07 -36.12
N GLY A 14 -24.98 14.85 -35.45
CA GLY A 14 -24.05 13.75 -35.77
C GLY A 14 -23.24 13.28 -34.56
N GLN A 15 -23.83 12.84 -33.44
CA GLN A 15 -24.86 11.78 -33.29
C GLN A 15 -24.38 10.39 -33.75
N LEU A 16 -24.47 9.43 -32.81
CA LEU A 16 -23.84 8.12 -32.86
C LEU A 16 -24.70 7.04 -33.58
N THR A 17 -25.36 7.39 -34.68
CA THR A 17 -26.40 6.54 -35.30
C THR A 17 -26.23 6.26 -36.80
N ALA A 18 -25.10 5.85 -37.38
CA ALA A 18 -23.72 5.56 -36.95
C ALA A 18 -23.40 4.46 -35.91
N ASP A 19 -24.38 3.74 -35.35
CA ASP A 19 -24.21 2.49 -34.56
C ASP A 19 -23.16 2.54 -33.39
N GLU A 20 -22.89 3.76 -32.93
CA GLU A 20 -21.91 4.28 -31.96
C GLU A 20 -20.38 4.10 -32.05
N ARG A 21 -19.65 3.50 -32.99
CA ARG A 21 -19.94 2.52 -34.03
C ARG A 21 -19.71 1.05 -33.62
N ALA A 22 -18.85 0.63 -32.68
CA ALA A 22 -18.19 1.18 -31.50
C ALA A 22 -19.04 1.30 -30.22
N ALA A 23 -20.38 1.11 -30.31
CA ALA A 23 -21.30 0.91 -29.18
C ALA A 23 -20.79 -0.15 -28.20
N ALA A 24 -20.11 0.30 -27.15
CA ALA A 24 -19.41 -0.53 -26.18
C ALA A 24 -18.69 -1.76 -26.79
N ARG A 25 -18.07 -1.61 -27.99
CA ARG A 25 -17.34 -2.72 -28.63
C ARG A 25 -16.12 -3.22 -27.85
N ALA A 26 -15.28 -2.46 -27.12
CA ALA A 26 -15.28 -1.09 -26.58
C ALA A 26 -16.05 -0.78 -25.27
N PHE A 27 -16.67 -1.76 -24.59
CA PHE A 27 -17.14 -1.58 -23.19
C PHE A 27 -15.96 -1.49 -22.21
N VAL A 28 -14.89 -2.17 -22.61
CA VAL A 28 -13.59 -1.64 -23.03
C VAL A 28 -12.76 -2.92 -23.12
N ALA A 29 -12.89 -3.61 -24.25
CA ALA A 29 -12.56 -5.03 -24.43
C ALA A 29 -13.03 -5.94 -23.26
N ARG A 30 -14.22 -5.64 -22.71
CA ARG A 30 -14.83 -6.28 -21.51
C ARG A 30 -14.04 -6.02 -20.22
N CYS A 31 -13.75 -4.74 -19.95
CA CYS A 31 -13.07 -4.23 -18.75
C CYS A 31 -11.76 -4.99 -18.50
N GLU A 32 -10.85 -4.83 -19.46
CA GLU A 32 -10.27 -5.95 -20.21
C GLU A 32 -9.82 -7.17 -19.39
N VAL A 33 -10.48 -8.31 -19.67
CA VAL A 33 -10.34 -9.61 -18.97
C VAL A 33 -10.34 -9.45 -17.43
N ARG A 34 -11.24 -8.57 -16.97
CA ARG A 34 -11.73 -8.39 -15.60
C ARG A 34 -10.65 -8.32 -14.53
N LEU A 35 -9.81 -7.28 -14.60
CA LEU A 35 -8.87 -6.93 -13.54
C LEU A 35 -7.83 -8.04 -13.23
N SER A 36 -7.82 -9.13 -13.99
CA SER A 36 -7.17 -10.38 -13.59
C SER A 36 -5.66 -10.28 -13.64
N THR A 37 -5.10 -9.48 -14.54
CA THR A 37 -3.67 -9.14 -14.55
C THR A 37 -3.28 -8.33 -13.30
N PHE A 38 -4.03 -7.28 -12.95
CA PHE A 38 -3.76 -6.50 -11.74
C PHE A 38 -3.97 -7.32 -10.45
N HIS A 39 -4.97 -8.21 -10.43
CA HIS A 39 -5.21 -9.14 -9.34
C HIS A 39 -4.12 -10.22 -9.26
N ARG A 40 -3.63 -10.76 -10.38
CA ARG A 40 -2.48 -11.69 -10.42
C ARG A 40 -1.18 -11.02 -9.97
N ILE A 41 -0.97 -9.75 -10.31
CA ILE A 41 0.16 -8.97 -9.77
C ILE A 41 -0.02 -8.81 -8.26
N ALA A 42 -1.18 -8.35 -7.77
CA ALA A 42 -1.46 -8.21 -6.34
C ALA A 42 -1.34 -9.55 -5.56
N VAL A 43 -1.79 -10.67 -6.14
CA VAL A 43 -1.66 -12.02 -5.57
C VAL A 43 -0.22 -12.55 -5.67
N GLY A 44 0.52 -12.24 -6.72
CA GLY A 44 1.96 -12.54 -6.82
C GLY A 44 2.77 -11.79 -5.76
N LEU A 45 2.44 -10.52 -5.52
CA LEU A 45 3.00 -9.71 -4.44
C LEU A 45 2.53 -10.22 -3.06
N LEU A 46 1.31 -10.75 -2.93
CA LEU A 46 0.83 -11.38 -1.69
C LEU A 46 1.52 -12.71 -1.40
N SER A 47 1.76 -13.52 -2.43
CA SER A 47 2.51 -14.78 -2.34
C SER A 47 3.98 -14.51 -2.00
N GLY A 48 4.59 -13.50 -2.64
CA GLY A 48 5.90 -12.97 -2.27
C GLY A 48 5.93 -12.35 -0.87
N ALA A 49 4.84 -11.74 -0.41
CA ALA A 49 4.70 -11.30 0.98
C ALA A 49 4.64 -12.46 1.99
N GLY A 50 4.39 -13.70 1.54
CA GLY A 50 4.65 -14.90 2.32
C GLY A 50 6.10 -14.98 2.79
N LEU A 51 7.07 -14.62 1.94
CA LEU A 51 8.49 -14.54 2.32
C LEU A 51 8.75 -13.42 3.35
N LEU A 52 8.04 -12.28 3.23
CA LEU A 52 8.09 -11.18 4.20
C LEU A 52 7.51 -11.55 5.57
N VAL A 53 6.64 -12.56 5.64
CA VAL A 53 6.04 -13.07 6.90
C VAL A 53 6.83 -14.26 7.46
N VAL A 54 7.37 -15.13 6.61
CA VAL A 54 8.20 -16.28 7.04
C VAL A 54 9.52 -15.82 7.65
N LEU A 55 10.20 -14.83 7.06
CA LEU A 55 11.52 -14.41 7.54
C LEU A 55 11.51 -13.92 9.01
N PRO A 56 10.56 -13.07 9.46
CA PRO A 56 10.43 -12.72 10.87
C PRO A 56 10.13 -13.90 11.81
N VAL A 57 9.54 -14.99 11.31
CA VAL A 57 9.32 -16.22 12.10
C VAL A 57 10.62 -17.03 12.21
N VAL A 58 11.43 -17.10 11.15
CA VAL A 58 12.76 -17.72 11.18
C VAL A 58 13.74 -16.94 12.07
N ALA A 59 13.73 -15.61 11.97
CA ALA A 59 14.55 -14.72 12.80
C ALA A 59 13.98 -14.50 14.23
N ARG A 60 12.89 -15.18 14.61
CA ARG A 60 12.23 -15.01 15.92
C ARG A 60 13.18 -15.24 17.08
N ASP A 61 13.92 -16.33 17.03
CA ASP A 61 14.75 -16.75 18.15
C ASP A 61 15.94 -15.79 18.31
N SER A 62 16.55 -15.38 17.20
CA SER A 62 17.56 -14.31 17.10
C SER A 62 17.09 -12.98 17.70
N VAL A 63 15.89 -12.50 17.33
CA VAL A 63 15.28 -11.30 17.92
C VAL A 63 15.06 -11.48 19.43
N SER A 64 14.63 -12.67 19.85
CA SER A 64 14.40 -12.97 21.27
C SER A 64 15.70 -13.06 22.08
N GLY A 65 16.81 -13.49 21.48
CA GLY A 65 18.14 -13.52 22.09
C GLY A 65 18.66 -12.11 22.34
N VAL A 66 18.70 -11.29 21.28
CA VAL A 66 19.16 -9.89 21.35
C VAL A 66 18.33 -9.03 22.30
N LEU A 67 16.99 -9.17 22.29
CA LEU A 67 16.16 -8.44 23.25
C LEU A 67 16.27 -8.96 24.68
N ARG A 68 16.61 -10.24 24.89
CA ARG A 68 16.76 -10.81 26.23
C ARG A 68 18.07 -10.38 26.89
N SER A 69 19.20 -10.42 26.18
CA SER A 69 20.50 -10.03 26.75
C SER A 69 20.55 -8.55 27.16
N LEU A 70 19.81 -7.69 26.47
CA LEU A 70 19.60 -6.27 26.81
C LEU A 70 18.71 -6.01 28.04
N LEU A 71 18.01 -7.02 28.59
CA LEU A 71 16.99 -6.84 29.62
C LEU A 71 17.21 -7.65 30.91
N ILE A 72 18.29 -8.43 31.02
CA ILE A 72 18.54 -9.30 32.20
C ILE A 72 19.19 -8.55 33.39
N GLN A 73 20.01 -7.52 33.15
CA GLN A 73 20.78 -6.85 34.23
C GLN A 73 20.55 -5.33 34.27
N GLY A 74 21.25 -4.66 35.20
CA GLY A 74 21.01 -3.25 35.55
C GLY A 74 21.06 -2.32 34.34
N VAL A 75 19.97 -1.57 34.14
CA VAL A 75 19.71 -0.79 32.92
C VAL A 75 20.59 0.47 32.87
N GLY A 76 21.73 0.38 32.19
CA GLY A 76 22.62 1.50 31.91
C GLY A 76 22.15 2.37 30.74
N VAL A 77 22.79 3.53 30.58
CA VAL A 77 22.48 4.46 29.47
C VAL A 77 22.75 3.82 28.10
N ALA A 78 23.78 2.98 28.01
CA ALA A 78 24.07 2.21 26.81
C ALA A 78 22.97 1.19 26.50
N ASP A 79 22.47 0.45 27.48
CA ASP A 79 21.45 -0.57 27.31
C ASP A 79 20.11 0.04 26.87
N VAL A 80 19.71 1.18 27.47
CA VAL A 80 18.53 1.94 27.01
C VAL A 80 18.71 2.39 25.56
N GLY A 81 19.88 2.90 25.20
CA GLY A 81 20.20 3.30 23.82
C GLY A 81 20.12 2.12 22.84
N LEU A 82 20.64 0.95 23.21
CA LEU A 82 20.59 -0.27 22.39
C LEU A 82 19.17 -0.84 22.28
N VAL A 83 18.37 -0.82 23.35
CA VAL A 83 16.95 -1.23 23.30
C VAL A 83 16.17 -0.32 22.34
N ILE A 84 16.32 1.01 22.46
CA ILE A 84 15.68 1.97 21.54
C ILE A 84 16.17 1.74 20.10
N ALA A 85 17.47 1.50 19.92
CA ALA A 85 18.09 1.23 18.62
C ALA A 85 17.54 -0.04 17.94
N VAL A 86 17.48 -1.16 18.67
CA VAL A 86 16.96 -2.44 18.17
C VAL A 86 15.45 -2.37 17.92
N VAL A 87 14.68 -1.73 18.81
CA VAL A 87 13.24 -1.52 18.61
C VAL A 87 12.97 -0.66 17.37
N ALA A 88 13.72 0.43 17.18
CA ALA A 88 13.62 1.26 15.97
C ALA A 88 14.04 0.49 14.71
N MET A 89 15.11 -0.32 14.79
CA MET A 89 15.56 -1.18 13.70
C MET A 89 14.46 -2.16 13.25
N LEU A 90 13.81 -2.84 14.20
CA LEU A 90 12.72 -3.79 13.93
C LEU A 90 11.43 -3.08 13.49
N ALA A 91 11.18 -1.85 13.95
CA ALA A 91 9.99 -1.08 13.58
C ALA A 91 9.98 -0.67 12.09
N VAL A 92 11.14 -0.41 11.46
CA VAL A 92 11.21 0.00 10.03
C VAL A 92 10.55 -1.00 9.07
N PRO A 93 10.92 -2.31 9.04
CA PRO A 93 10.26 -3.27 8.16
C PRO A 93 8.80 -3.53 8.56
N VAL A 94 8.46 -3.49 9.86
CA VAL A 94 7.07 -3.63 10.33
C VAL A 94 6.18 -2.50 9.81
N ILE A 95 6.64 -1.25 9.87
CA ILE A 95 5.93 -0.08 9.35
C ILE A 95 5.78 -0.14 7.82
N ALA A 96 6.82 -0.60 7.11
CA ALA A 96 6.77 -0.76 5.66
C ALA A 96 5.77 -1.85 5.23
N LEU A 97 5.76 -2.99 5.93
CA LEU A 97 4.83 -4.10 5.71
C LEU A 97 3.38 -3.72 6.08
N TRP A 98 3.18 -3.02 7.21
CA TRP A 98 1.88 -2.48 7.61
C TRP A 98 1.33 -1.48 6.59
N SER A 99 2.19 -0.60 6.06
CA SER A 99 1.82 0.34 5.00
C SER A 99 1.36 -0.42 3.75
N LEU A 100 2.13 -1.40 3.30
CA LEU A 100 1.78 -2.27 2.17
C LEU A 100 0.43 -2.97 2.35
N PHE A 101 0.14 -3.54 3.52
CA PHE A 101 -1.17 -4.16 3.79
C PHE A 101 -2.32 -3.15 3.82
N ALA A 102 -2.10 -1.97 4.39
CA ALA A 102 -3.10 -0.90 4.38
C ALA A 102 -3.38 -0.40 2.95
N ASP A 103 -2.37 -0.35 2.08
CA ASP A 103 -2.51 0.02 0.68
C ASP A 103 -3.13 -1.09 -0.18
N LEU A 104 -2.85 -2.36 0.11
CA LEU A 104 -3.54 -3.50 -0.49
C LEU A 104 -5.05 -3.46 -0.17
N THR A 105 -5.39 -3.13 1.08
CA THR A 105 -6.78 -2.92 1.49
C THR A 105 -7.41 -1.74 0.72
N ARG A 106 -6.71 -0.60 0.65
CA ARG A 106 -7.16 0.57 -0.15
C ARG A 106 -7.17 0.31 -1.66
N PHE A 107 -6.41 -0.65 -2.17
CA PHE A 107 -6.42 -1.05 -3.58
C PHE A 107 -7.69 -1.87 -3.89
N TYR A 108 -8.07 -2.79 -2.99
CA TYR A 108 -9.28 -3.59 -3.14
C TYR A 108 -10.59 -2.88 -2.76
N PHE A 109 -10.55 -1.87 -1.88
CA PHE A 109 -11.74 -1.13 -1.46
C PHE A 109 -11.67 0.36 -1.84
N HIS A 110 -12.80 0.89 -2.33
CA HIS A 110 -12.96 2.30 -2.65
C HIS A 110 -14.35 2.81 -2.22
N ALA A 111 -14.44 4.09 -1.89
CA ALA A 111 -15.73 4.72 -1.65
C ALA A 111 -16.55 4.74 -2.95
N ASN A 112 -17.80 4.32 -2.87
CA ASN A 112 -18.83 4.56 -3.86
C ASN A 112 -19.82 5.60 -3.31
N HIS A 113 -20.27 6.52 -4.17
CA HIS A 113 -21.29 7.50 -3.83
C HIS A 113 -22.68 6.88 -4.00
N LEU A 114 -23.54 7.01 -3.00
CA LEU A 114 -24.98 6.81 -3.12
C LEU A 114 -25.66 8.16 -2.98
N GLY A 115 -26.17 8.68 -4.10
CA GLY A 115 -26.92 9.93 -4.12
C GLY A 115 -28.33 9.70 -3.57
N GLY A 116 -28.76 10.56 -2.66
CA GLY A 116 -30.08 10.52 -2.02
C GLY A 116 -30.36 11.84 -1.33
N ASP A 117 -31.65 12.11 -1.06
CA ASP A 117 -32.16 13.43 -0.71
C ASP A 117 -31.42 14.11 0.46
N GLY A 118 -30.56 15.07 0.13
CA GLY A 118 -29.83 15.91 1.08
C GLY A 118 -28.73 15.23 1.91
N ARG A 119 -28.34 13.98 1.59
CA ARG A 119 -27.25 13.28 2.31
C ARG A 119 -26.37 12.45 1.39
N ASP A 120 -25.19 12.98 1.07
CA ASP A 120 -24.13 12.22 0.42
C ASP A 120 -23.62 11.10 1.34
N MET A 121 -23.89 9.85 0.95
CA MET A 121 -23.48 8.66 1.70
C MET A 121 -22.47 7.84 0.89
N PHE A 122 -21.34 7.52 1.52
CA PHE A 122 -20.27 6.75 0.91
C PHE A 122 -20.26 5.31 1.41
N THR A 123 -20.29 4.34 0.48
CA THR A 123 -20.27 2.90 0.80
C THR A 123 -18.95 2.24 0.37
N PRO A 124 -18.47 1.22 1.09
CA PRO A 124 -17.26 0.49 0.73
C PRO A 124 -17.54 -0.46 -0.45
N ARG A 125 -17.08 -0.09 -1.65
CA ARG A 125 -17.20 -0.89 -2.86
C ARG A 125 -15.91 -1.66 -3.15
N PHE A 126 -16.07 -2.92 -3.54
CA PHE A 126 -14.95 -3.75 -3.96
C PHE A 126 -14.49 -3.41 -5.39
N THR A 127 -13.19 -3.49 -5.62
CA THR A 127 -12.52 -3.08 -6.86
C THR A 127 -12.90 -3.92 -8.08
N LEU A 128 -13.21 -5.20 -7.91
CA LEU A 128 -13.87 -6.00 -8.96
C LEU A 128 -15.36 -5.62 -9.00
N THR A 129 -15.70 -4.74 -9.93
CA THR A 129 -17.05 -4.18 -10.07
C THR A 129 -18.04 -5.17 -10.68
N SER A 130 -19.20 -5.31 -10.04
CA SER A 130 -20.37 -5.92 -10.67
C SER A 130 -20.99 -4.94 -11.67
N LEU A 131 -21.20 -5.40 -12.90
CA LEU A 131 -21.73 -4.62 -14.02
C LEU A 131 -23.12 -5.16 -14.36
N GLN A 132 -24.10 -4.28 -14.55
CA GLN A 132 -25.37 -4.64 -15.18
C GLN A 132 -25.28 -4.40 -16.70
N LEU A 133 -26.18 -5.02 -17.45
CA LEU A 133 -26.43 -4.63 -18.83
C LEU A 133 -26.90 -3.16 -18.88
N PRO A 134 -26.33 -2.31 -19.74
CA PRO A 134 -26.72 -0.90 -19.86
C PRO A 134 -28.19 -0.69 -20.21
N ALA A 135 -28.71 0.49 -19.85
CA ALA A 135 -30.15 0.76 -19.77
C ALA A 135 -30.82 1.09 -21.12
N ASP A 136 -30.00 1.35 -22.13
CA ASP A 136 -30.25 1.85 -23.48
C ASP A 136 -29.90 0.83 -24.57
N GLU A 137 -28.98 -0.10 -24.29
CA GLU A 137 -28.52 -1.17 -25.20
C GLU A 137 -29.63 -2.12 -25.69
N LEU A 138 -30.78 -2.16 -25.00
CA LEU A 138 -31.94 -2.99 -25.36
C LEU A 138 -33.16 -2.17 -25.79
N GLY A 139 -33.65 -2.47 -27.01
CA GLY A 139 -34.99 -2.09 -27.45
C GLY A 139 -36.08 -2.62 -26.51
N ALA A 140 -37.21 -1.90 -26.43
CA ALA A 140 -38.22 -2.05 -25.37
C ALA A 140 -38.65 -3.51 -25.09
N SER A 141 -39.00 -4.28 -26.12
CA SER A 141 -39.46 -5.67 -25.97
C SER A 141 -38.37 -6.67 -25.56
N ALA A 142 -37.09 -6.31 -25.67
CA ALA A 142 -35.98 -7.09 -25.10
C ALA A 142 -35.71 -6.69 -23.63
N LYS A 143 -35.80 -5.39 -23.35
CA LYS A 143 -35.66 -4.80 -22.00
C LYS A 143 -36.74 -5.33 -21.04
N GLU A 144 -37.99 -5.34 -21.48
CA GLU A 144 -39.14 -5.87 -20.74
C GLU A 144 -38.97 -7.37 -20.40
N ARG A 145 -38.56 -8.20 -21.38
CA ARG A 145 -38.27 -9.63 -21.15
C ARG A 145 -37.11 -9.85 -20.19
N LEU A 146 -36.03 -9.06 -20.29
CA LEU A 146 -34.91 -9.14 -19.35
C LEU A 146 -35.36 -8.74 -17.93
N ASP A 147 -36.24 -7.76 -17.79
CA ASP A 147 -36.74 -7.30 -16.49
C ASP A 147 -37.76 -8.27 -15.88
N ALA A 148 -38.58 -8.94 -16.68
CA ALA A 148 -39.38 -10.08 -16.25
C ALA A 148 -38.49 -11.23 -15.71
N HIS A 149 -37.37 -11.54 -16.37
CA HIS A 149 -36.41 -12.54 -15.86
C HIS A 149 -35.65 -12.07 -14.61
N ARG A 150 -35.37 -10.76 -14.47
CA ARG A 150 -34.75 -10.20 -13.25
C ARG A 150 -35.69 -10.15 -12.05
N SER A 151 -37.01 -10.20 -12.28
CA SER A 151 -38.05 -10.26 -11.24
C SER A 151 -38.57 -11.69 -10.98
N ASP A 152 -38.12 -12.69 -11.74
CA ASP A 152 -38.39 -14.10 -11.46
C ASP A 152 -37.86 -14.47 -10.06
N PRO A 153 -38.70 -14.96 -9.13
CA PRO A 153 -38.27 -15.30 -7.77
C PRO A 153 -37.04 -16.20 -7.74
N ARG A 154 -36.92 -17.15 -8.68
CA ARG A 154 -35.80 -18.11 -8.76
C ARG A 154 -34.46 -17.45 -9.08
N ILE A 155 -34.49 -16.27 -9.71
CA ILE A 155 -33.31 -15.44 -9.99
C ILE A 155 -33.03 -14.50 -8.81
N VAL A 156 -34.06 -13.95 -8.18
CA VAL A 156 -33.96 -13.14 -6.96
C VAL A 156 -33.36 -13.95 -5.80
N GLU A 157 -33.76 -15.22 -5.64
CA GLU A 157 -33.29 -16.14 -4.59
C GLU A 157 -31.77 -16.39 -4.61
N LEU A 158 -31.10 -16.19 -5.75
CA LEU A 158 -29.63 -16.28 -5.86
C LEU A 158 -28.91 -15.19 -5.07
N LEU A 159 -29.56 -14.04 -4.87
CA LEU A 159 -29.04 -12.87 -4.15
C LEU A 159 -29.72 -12.68 -2.79
N VAL A 160 -31.01 -13.04 -2.68
CA VAL A 160 -31.84 -12.97 -1.48
C VAL A 160 -32.47 -14.35 -1.21
N PRO A 161 -31.72 -15.31 -0.61
CA PRO A 161 -32.23 -16.65 -0.36
C PRO A 161 -33.51 -16.64 0.49
N PRO A 162 -34.51 -17.51 0.21
CA PRO A 162 -35.89 -17.37 0.68
C PRO A 162 -36.09 -17.71 2.17
N ASN A 163 -35.01 -17.84 2.95
CA ASN A 163 -35.07 -18.16 4.37
C ASN A 163 -34.96 -16.89 5.23
N GLU A 164 -35.75 -16.86 6.30
CA GLU A 164 -35.84 -15.71 7.23
C GLU A 164 -34.52 -15.34 7.94
N ARG A 165 -33.50 -16.19 7.91
CA ARG A 165 -32.17 -15.85 8.44
C ARG A 165 -31.33 -15.07 7.42
N ALA A 166 -31.51 -15.33 6.14
CA ALA A 166 -30.89 -14.57 5.05
C ALA A 166 -31.58 -13.21 4.86
N ARG A 167 -32.92 -13.16 4.77
CA ARG A 167 -33.69 -11.89 4.66
C ARG A 167 -33.31 -10.89 5.76
N ARG A 168 -33.44 -11.27 7.04
CA ARG A 168 -33.06 -10.41 8.19
C ARG A 168 -31.57 -10.03 8.27
N ARG A 169 -30.68 -10.73 7.55
CA ARG A 169 -29.26 -10.34 7.40
C ARG A 169 -29.09 -9.29 6.30
N VAL A 170 -29.82 -9.43 5.19
CA VAL A 170 -29.88 -8.45 4.10
C VAL A 170 -30.51 -7.16 4.59
N ASP A 171 -31.65 -7.22 5.28
CA ASP A 171 -32.35 -6.06 5.83
C ASP A 171 -31.41 -5.23 6.72
N ARG A 172 -30.80 -5.87 7.72
CA ARG A 172 -29.77 -5.23 8.58
C ARG A 172 -28.58 -4.66 7.80
N GLN A 173 -28.22 -5.24 6.67
CA GLN A 173 -27.14 -4.73 5.82
C GLN A 173 -27.58 -3.49 5.03
N LEU A 174 -28.84 -3.40 4.62
CA LEU A 174 -29.41 -2.24 3.93
C LEU A 174 -29.72 -1.10 4.92
N ASP A 175 -30.22 -1.42 6.13
CA ASP A 175 -30.53 -0.46 7.20
C ASP A 175 -29.31 0.40 7.61
N VAL A 176 -28.11 -0.18 7.58
CA VAL A 176 -26.83 0.51 7.87
C VAL A 176 -26.51 1.58 6.81
N TYR A 177 -27.02 1.43 5.59
CA TYR A 177 -26.80 2.33 4.47
C TYR A 177 -28.14 2.98 4.06
N SER A 178 -28.57 3.93 4.91
CA SER A 178 -29.85 4.64 4.82
C SER A 178 -30.20 5.12 3.40
N GLY A 179 -31.39 4.75 2.92
CA GLY A 179 -31.88 5.07 1.58
C GLY A 179 -31.90 3.89 0.60
N LEU A 180 -31.38 2.71 0.99
CA LEU A 180 -31.40 1.50 0.15
C LEU A 180 -32.51 0.49 0.47
N ALA A 181 -33.19 0.65 1.60
CA ALA A 181 -34.34 -0.15 1.98
C ALA A 181 -35.63 0.46 1.41
N SER A 182 -35.94 0.17 0.14
CA SER A 182 -37.10 0.70 -0.58
C SER A 182 -38.40 -0.11 -0.44
N GLY A 183 -38.34 -1.33 0.11
CA GLY A 183 -39.49 -2.22 0.23
C GLY A 183 -39.18 -3.49 1.04
N SER A 184 -40.23 -4.17 1.50
CA SER A 184 -40.13 -5.37 2.36
C SER A 184 -40.12 -6.70 1.59
N ASP A 185 -40.17 -6.66 0.27
CA ASP A 185 -40.14 -7.80 -0.64
C ASP A 185 -38.72 -8.13 -1.12
N ASP A 186 -38.52 -9.33 -1.64
CA ASP A 186 -37.18 -9.80 -2.01
C ASP A 186 -36.63 -9.13 -3.28
N LEU A 187 -37.47 -8.57 -4.16
CA LEU A 187 -37.00 -7.80 -5.31
C LEU A 187 -36.45 -6.44 -4.87
N SER A 188 -37.10 -5.74 -3.93
CA SER A 188 -36.52 -4.53 -3.31
C SER A 188 -35.21 -4.82 -2.57
N ARG A 189 -35.14 -5.91 -1.80
CA ARG A 189 -33.87 -6.37 -1.18
C ARG A 189 -32.77 -6.60 -2.21
N ALA A 190 -33.08 -7.26 -3.32
CA ALA A 190 -32.11 -7.51 -4.40
C ALA A 190 -31.65 -6.21 -5.09
N GLN A 191 -32.55 -5.26 -5.31
CA GLN A 191 -32.22 -3.93 -5.84
C GLN A 191 -31.29 -3.16 -4.89
N GLY A 192 -31.58 -3.14 -3.59
CA GLY A 192 -30.72 -2.53 -2.58
C GLY A 192 -29.32 -3.16 -2.52
N LEU A 193 -29.22 -4.49 -2.64
CA LEU A 193 -27.93 -5.20 -2.72
C LEU A 193 -27.15 -4.87 -4.01
N PHE A 194 -27.83 -4.76 -5.16
CA PHE A 194 -27.21 -4.26 -6.39
C PHE A 194 -26.70 -2.82 -6.25
N ALA A 195 -27.45 -1.96 -5.56
CA ALA A 195 -27.02 -0.59 -5.27
C ALA A 195 -25.81 -0.53 -4.31
N LEU A 196 -25.73 -1.39 -3.29
CA LEU A 196 -24.53 -1.54 -2.44
C LEU A 196 -23.28 -1.94 -3.24
N ALA A 197 -23.43 -2.83 -4.23
CA ALA A 197 -22.35 -3.20 -5.14
C ALA A 197 -22.05 -2.12 -6.22
N ALA A 198 -22.81 -1.02 -6.20
CA ALA A 198 -22.92 0.01 -7.25
C ALA A 198 -23.03 -0.58 -8.66
N SER A 199 -23.91 -1.58 -8.76
CA SER A 199 -24.37 -2.21 -9.98
C SER A 199 -25.75 -1.66 -10.33
N THR A 200 -25.81 -0.36 -10.53
CA THR A 200 -27.01 0.36 -10.99
C THR A 200 -27.16 0.24 -12.50
N ARG A 201 -28.38 0.31 -13.02
CA ARG A 201 -28.62 0.49 -14.46
C ARG A 201 -28.21 1.90 -14.87
N ARG A 202 -27.45 2.05 -15.94
CA ARG A 202 -26.91 3.32 -16.46
C ARG A 202 -26.86 3.29 -18.00
N PRO A 203 -26.84 4.44 -18.69
CA PRO A 203 -26.57 4.49 -20.13
C PRO A 203 -25.18 3.91 -20.49
N LEU A 204 -25.04 3.46 -21.73
CA LEU A 204 -23.85 2.79 -22.26
C LEU A 204 -22.57 3.61 -22.05
N LEU A 205 -22.64 4.88 -22.43
CA LEU A 205 -21.54 5.85 -22.35
C LEU A 205 -21.16 6.19 -20.90
N GLU A 206 -22.11 6.11 -19.96
CA GLU A 206 -21.84 6.38 -18.54
C GLU A 206 -21.06 5.22 -17.88
N GLU A 207 -21.38 3.96 -18.22
CA GLU A 207 -20.58 2.80 -17.78
C GLU A 207 -19.17 2.83 -18.41
N VAL A 208 -19.03 3.23 -19.68
CA VAL A 208 -17.71 3.38 -20.34
C VAL A 208 -16.85 4.40 -19.60
N ALA A 209 -17.34 5.64 -19.40
CA ALA A 209 -16.59 6.68 -18.69
C ALA A 209 -16.22 6.29 -17.25
N LYS A 210 -17.13 5.59 -16.56
CA LYS A 210 -16.94 5.00 -15.22
C LYS A 210 -15.84 3.93 -15.21
N VAL A 211 -15.75 3.09 -16.25
CA VAL A 211 -14.72 2.05 -16.40
C VAL A 211 -13.34 2.69 -16.65
N GLU A 212 -13.24 3.70 -17.52
CA GLU A 212 -11.99 4.40 -17.83
C GLU A 212 -11.38 5.07 -16.58
N HIS A 213 -12.17 5.86 -15.86
CA HIS A 213 -11.75 6.50 -14.61
C HIS A 213 -11.38 5.47 -13.53
N GLY A 214 -12.07 4.31 -13.51
CA GLY A 214 -11.72 3.17 -12.68
C GLY A 214 -10.33 2.63 -13.03
N MET A 215 -10.09 2.28 -14.30
CA MET A 215 -8.83 1.71 -14.76
C MET A 215 -7.64 2.63 -14.47
N ALA A 216 -7.76 3.94 -14.74
CA ALA A 216 -6.72 4.92 -14.43
C ALA A 216 -6.39 4.94 -12.91
N ARG A 217 -7.43 4.96 -12.06
CA ARG A 217 -7.29 4.90 -10.59
C ARG A 217 -6.58 3.62 -10.13
N HIS A 218 -6.86 2.47 -10.74
CA HIS A 218 -6.23 1.20 -10.37
C HIS A 218 -4.77 1.11 -10.83
N VAL A 219 -4.42 1.64 -12.00
CA VAL A 219 -3.02 1.72 -12.47
C VAL A 219 -2.18 2.61 -11.54
N LEU A 220 -2.66 3.80 -11.19
CA LEU A 220 -1.95 4.72 -10.28
C LEU A 220 -1.73 4.11 -8.88
N ARG A 221 -2.74 3.40 -8.36
CA ARG A 221 -2.62 2.68 -7.08
C ARG A 221 -1.68 1.48 -7.17
N LEU A 222 -1.67 0.75 -8.28
CA LEU A 222 -0.78 -0.38 -8.48
C LEU A 222 0.69 0.06 -8.57
N ARG A 223 0.99 1.19 -9.26
CA ARG A 223 2.33 1.81 -9.27
C ARG A 223 2.88 2.00 -7.86
N THR A 224 2.05 2.60 -7.00
CA THR A 224 2.39 2.88 -5.60
C THR A 224 2.55 1.60 -4.78
N LEU A 225 1.66 0.62 -4.96
CA LEU A 225 1.70 -0.67 -4.25
C LEU A 225 2.95 -1.48 -4.62
N VAL A 226 3.30 -1.58 -5.90
CA VAL A 226 4.53 -2.25 -6.37
C VAL A 226 5.77 -1.58 -5.78
N LEU A 227 5.85 -0.24 -5.80
CA LEU A 227 7.00 0.48 -5.24
C LEU A 227 7.11 0.29 -3.72
N ARG A 228 5.99 0.35 -2.99
CA ARG A 228 5.95 0.12 -1.53
C ARG A 228 6.29 -1.33 -1.17
N TYR A 229 5.91 -2.33 -1.98
CA TYR A 229 6.35 -3.72 -1.82
C TYR A 229 7.87 -3.85 -1.94
N VAL A 230 8.48 -3.28 -2.99
CA VAL A 230 9.94 -3.33 -3.16
C VAL A 230 10.66 -2.63 -2.00
N LYS A 231 10.16 -1.45 -1.56
CA LYS A 231 10.69 -0.77 -0.37
C LYS A 231 10.59 -1.62 0.91
N ALA A 232 9.47 -2.32 1.12
CA ALA A 232 9.29 -3.20 2.27
C ALA A 232 10.21 -4.44 2.23
N LEU A 233 10.35 -5.07 1.06
CA LEU A 233 11.27 -6.20 0.86
C LEU A 233 12.73 -5.82 1.12
N LEU A 234 13.19 -4.70 0.56
CA LEU A 234 14.57 -4.24 0.77
C LEU A 234 14.84 -3.83 2.23
N ALA A 235 13.88 -3.17 2.89
CA ALA A 235 13.97 -2.85 4.32
C ALA A 235 14.04 -4.12 5.18
N LEU A 236 13.21 -5.12 4.87
CA LEU A 236 13.16 -6.38 5.61
C LEU A 236 14.42 -7.21 5.40
N LEU A 237 14.95 -7.34 4.17
CA LEU A 237 16.22 -8.05 3.91
C LEU A 237 17.42 -7.37 4.59
N THR A 238 17.50 -6.04 4.55
CA THR A 238 18.55 -5.26 5.23
C THR A 238 18.49 -5.46 6.75
N THR A 239 17.28 -5.48 7.31
CA THR A 239 17.07 -5.66 8.76
C THR A 239 17.29 -7.11 9.19
N ALA A 240 16.93 -8.09 8.35
CA ALA A 240 17.22 -9.51 8.58
C ALA A 240 18.72 -9.76 8.75
N LEU A 241 19.53 -9.22 7.83
CA LEU A 241 20.98 -9.35 7.89
C LEU A 241 21.55 -8.71 9.17
N ALA A 242 21.07 -7.52 9.54
CA ALA A 242 21.46 -6.87 10.79
C ALA A 242 21.05 -7.66 12.03
N VAL A 243 19.86 -8.29 12.04
CA VAL A 243 19.42 -9.17 13.14
C VAL A 243 20.31 -10.40 13.26
N TYR A 244 20.65 -11.09 12.18
CA TYR A 244 21.53 -12.27 12.24
C TYR A 244 22.97 -11.93 12.65
N VAL A 245 23.48 -10.73 12.31
CA VAL A 245 24.79 -10.26 12.78
C VAL A 245 24.72 -9.79 14.25
N GLY A 246 23.61 -9.18 14.69
CA GLY A 246 23.39 -8.87 16.10
C GLY A 246 23.27 -10.14 16.98
N ASP A 247 22.64 -11.18 16.44
CA ASP A 247 22.48 -12.48 17.09
C ASP A 247 23.82 -13.21 17.24
N SER A 248 24.69 -13.22 16.22
CA SER A 248 26.01 -13.85 16.33
C SER A 248 26.94 -13.17 17.36
N ILE A 249 26.69 -11.91 17.71
CA ILE A 249 27.36 -11.19 18.80
C ILE A 249 26.81 -11.62 20.18
N VAL A 250 25.52 -11.98 20.26
CA VAL A 250 24.84 -12.36 21.51
C VAL A 250 24.90 -13.88 21.79
N ALA A 251 25.03 -14.71 20.75
CA ALA A 251 25.04 -16.17 20.84
C ALA A 251 26.19 -16.77 21.68
N GLY A 252 27.22 -15.97 22.01
CA GLY A 252 28.30 -16.36 22.91
C GLY A 252 28.04 -16.08 24.40
N LEU A 253 26.91 -15.47 24.77
CA LEU A 253 26.56 -15.14 26.16
C LEU A 253 25.80 -16.29 26.84
N GLU A 254 26.15 -16.62 28.09
CA GLU A 254 25.41 -17.63 28.85
C GLU A 254 24.01 -17.14 29.24
N THR A 255 23.05 -18.06 29.35
CA THR A 255 21.65 -17.74 29.67
C THR A 255 21.52 -17.22 31.12
N GLY A 256 21.50 -15.89 31.27
CA GLY A 256 21.45 -15.21 32.57
C GLY A 256 22.52 -14.12 32.74
N GLN A 257 23.48 -14.02 31.81
CA GLN A 257 24.42 -12.90 31.74
C GLN A 257 23.76 -11.69 31.06
N GLY A 258 24.12 -10.48 31.51
CA GLY A 258 23.77 -9.23 30.81
C GLY A 258 24.68 -8.98 29.61
N MET A 259 24.45 -7.89 28.88
CA MET A 259 25.31 -7.53 27.76
C MET A 259 26.71 -7.11 28.24
N THR A 260 27.76 -7.66 27.63
CA THR A 260 29.14 -7.28 27.92
C THR A 260 29.53 -6.03 27.13
N ILE A 261 30.50 -5.24 27.61
CA ILE A 261 30.97 -4.02 26.92
C ILE A 261 31.37 -4.29 25.45
N PRO A 262 32.12 -5.37 25.10
CA PRO A 262 32.36 -5.72 23.69
C PRO A 262 31.08 -6.03 22.90
N GLY A 263 30.09 -6.68 23.53
CA GLY A 263 28.78 -6.94 22.95
C GLY A 263 28.00 -5.66 22.66
N SER A 264 28.01 -4.70 23.59
CA SER A 264 27.37 -3.39 23.44
C SER A 264 27.98 -2.57 22.30
N ILE A 265 29.32 -2.58 22.18
CA ILE A 265 30.03 -1.93 21.06
C ILE A 265 29.70 -2.63 19.73
N GLY A 266 29.69 -3.97 19.72
CA GLY A 266 29.33 -4.76 18.54
C GLY A 266 27.90 -4.49 18.06
N LEU A 267 26.91 -4.63 18.94
CA LEU A 267 25.49 -4.43 18.62
C LEU A 267 25.17 -2.97 18.26
N GLY A 268 25.79 -2.01 18.96
CA GLY A 268 25.74 -0.59 18.58
C GLY A 268 26.31 -0.37 17.18
N GLY A 269 27.46 -0.99 16.86
CA GLY A 269 28.07 -0.99 15.53
C GLY A 269 27.15 -1.55 14.46
N VAL A 270 26.44 -2.66 14.74
CA VAL A 270 25.46 -3.26 13.81
C VAL A 270 24.34 -2.27 13.48
N VAL A 271 23.71 -1.61 14.46
CA VAL A 271 22.63 -0.65 14.16
C VAL A 271 23.15 0.64 13.53
N VAL A 272 24.34 1.11 13.95
CA VAL A 272 25.03 2.26 13.35
C VAL A 272 25.38 2.02 11.87
N VAL A 273 25.72 0.79 11.47
CA VAL A 273 25.93 0.42 10.05
C VAL A 273 24.61 0.12 9.32
N TRP A 274 23.64 -0.52 9.97
CA TRP A 274 22.33 -0.81 9.38
C TRP A 274 21.59 0.47 8.95
N ALA A 275 21.65 1.55 9.74
CA ALA A 275 20.88 2.76 9.48
C ALA A 275 21.17 3.42 8.11
N PRO A 276 22.43 3.73 7.72
CA PRO A 276 22.72 4.19 6.37
C PRO A 276 22.35 3.14 5.31
N VAL A 277 22.53 1.83 5.55
CA VAL A 277 22.15 0.80 4.58
C VAL A 277 20.62 0.77 4.36
N VAL A 278 19.80 0.93 5.40
CA VAL A 278 18.33 0.99 5.25
C VAL A 278 17.87 2.30 4.60
N VAL A 279 18.58 3.41 4.83
CA VAL A 279 18.42 4.68 4.09
C VAL A 279 18.68 4.45 2.60
N LEU A 280 19.75 3.73 2.22
CA LEU A 280 20.00 3.34 0.83
C LEU A 280 18.85 2.45 0.30
N ALA A 281 18.48 1.41 1.04
CA ALA A 281 17.49 0.41 0.66
C ALA A 281 16.10 0.99 0.37
N VAL A 282 15.58 1.87 1.24
CA VAL A 282 14.23 2.42 1.12
C VAL A 282 14.15 3.58 0.12
N THR A 283 15.24 4.32 -0.11
CA THR A 283 15.27 5.44 -1.07
C THR A 283 15.57 5.01 -2.51
N SER A 284 16.29 3.90 -2.72
CA SER A 284 16.75 3.50 -4.05
C SER A 284 15.65 3.18 -5.07
N PRO A 285 14.49 2.56 -4.71
CA PRO A 285 13.41 2.33 -5.67
C PRO A 285 12.84 3.58 -6.34
N VAL A 286 12.79 4.73 -5.64
CA VAL A 286 12.38 6.02 -6.25
C VAL A 286 13.45 6.49 -7.27
N ARG A 287 14.73 6.30 -6.93
CA ARG A 287 15.87 6.71 -7.77
C ARG A 287 16.00 5.86 -9.02
N TRP A 288 15.68 4.57 -8.96
CA TRP A 288 15.65 3.72 -10.15
C TRP A 288 14.60 4.22 -11.16
N VAL A 289 13.42 4.64 -10.68
CA VAL A 289 12.39 5.27 -11.53
C VAL A 289 12.82 6.66 -12.02
N GLU A 290 13.42 7.51 -11.17
CA GLU A 290 13.92 8.81 -11.63
C GLU A 290 15.03 8.70 -12.69
N ASN A 291 15.93 7.71 -12.55
CA ASN A 291 17.02 7.50 -13.50
C ASN A 291 16.48 6.97 -14.82
N LEU A 292 15.62 5.94 -14.79
CA LEU A 292 14.92 5.45 -15.98
C LEU A 292 14.27 6.60 -16.77
N MET A 293 13.55 7.49 -16.10
CA MET A 293 12.94 8.65 -16.75
C MET A 293 13.96 9.65 -17.33
N ARG A 294 15.14 9.81 -16.73
CA ARG A 294 16.23 10.65 -17.28
C ARG A 294 16.91 10.00 -18.47
N ASP A 295 17.08 8.68 -18.43
CA ASP A 295 17.65 7.87 -19.50
C ASP A 295 16.69 7.83 -20.71
N ASP A 296 15.37 7.82 -20.47
CA ASP A 296 14.29 8.07 -21.44
C ASP A 296 14.21 9.54 -21.93
N GLY A 297 15.11 10.43 -21.47
CA GLY A 297 15.25 11.80 -21.94
C GLY A 297 14.38 12.86 -21.23
N ALA A 298 13.75 12.57 -20.09
CA ALA A 298 12.94 13.55 -19.38
C ALA A 298 13.80 14.69 -18.79
N PRO A 299 13.58 15.97 -19.17
CA PRO A 299 14.42 17.09 -18.75
C PRO A 299 14.23 17.47 -17.27
N SER A 300 13.15 17.03 -16.63
CA SER A 300 12.94 17.11 -15.19
C SER A 300 12.04 15.96 -14.72
N THR A 301 12.17 15.57 -13.45
CA THR A 301 11.40 14.46 -12.87
C THR A 301 10.86 14.86 -11.48
N ALA A 302 9.57 14.61 -11.25
CA ALA A 302 8.87 14.94 -10.00
C ALA A 302 8.61 13.71 -9.11
N VAL A 303 9.27 12.58 -9.37
CA VAL A 303 8.96 11.28 -8.73
C VAL A 303 9.28 11.28 -7.23
N ALA A 304 10.36 11.94 -6.80
CA ALA A 304 10.67 12.15 -5.38
C ALA A 304 9.82 13.23 -4.68
N ASP A 305 9.03 14.00 -5.43
CA ASP A 305 8.09 15.00 -4.89
C ASP A 305 6.67 14.42 -4.71
N ASP A 306 6.40 13.21 -5.22
CA ASP A 306 5.15 12.47 -5.02
C ASP A 306 5.00 12.00 -3.56
N PRO A 307 3.97 12.45 -2.81
CA PRO A 307 3.82 12.11 -1.39
C PRO A 307 3.46 10.65 -1.16
N ASP A 308 2.82 9.98 -2.13
CA ASP A 308 2.41 8.58 -2.05
C ASP A 308 3.57 7.62 -2.38
N LEU A 309 4.50 8.00 -3.27
CA LEU A 309 5.72 7.22 -3.49
C LEU A 309 6.74 7.38 -2.35
N THR A 310 6.71 8.52 -1.64
CA THR A 310 7.66 8.85 -0.57
C THR A 310 7.15 8.66 0.86
N TYR A 311 5.87 8.35 1.10
CA TYR A 311 5.33 8.19 2.47
C TYR A 311 6.14 7.20 3.35
N VAL A 312 6.29 5.95 2.89
CA VAL A 312 7.02 4.89 3.62
C VAL A 312 8.47 5.31 3.89
N GLU A 313 9.09 5.99 2.94
CA GLU A 313 10.45 6.51 3.06
C GLU A 313 10.55 7.59 4.15
N ARG A 314 9.66 8.59 4.14
CA ARG A 314 9.65 9.64 5.18
C ARG A 314 9.47 9.10 6.59
N VAL A 315 8.69 8.03 6.78
CA VAL A 315 8.52 7.39 8.09
C VAL A 315 9.74 6.53 8.44
N SER A 316 10.18 5.64 7.54
CA SER A 316 11.34 4.75 7.79
C SER A 316 12.64 5.53 8.01
N LEU A 317 12.86 6.65 7.32
CA LEU A 317 14.02 7.52 7.54
C LEU A 317 14.00 8.16 8.94
N ARG A 318 12.84 8.56 9.46
CA ARG A 318 12.71 9.13 10.82
C ARG A 318 12.96 8.07 11.89
N VAL A 319 12.41 6.87 11.73
CA VAL A 319 12.61 5.75 12.66
C VAL A 319 14.07 5.27 12.63
N ALA A 320 14.67 5.14 11.45
CA ALA A 320 16.09 4.81 11.31
C ALA A 320 17.02 5.88 11.91
N ALA A 321 16.67 7.17 11.82
CA ALA A 321 17.41 8.25 12.46
C ALA A 321 17.34 8.19 14.01
N ILE A 322 16.17 7.87 14.58
CA ILE A 322 16.02 7.63 16.02
C ILE A 322 16.89 6.44 16.45
N GLY A 323 16.83 5.32 15.72
CA GLY A 323 17.62 4.14 16.03
C GLY A 323 19.13 4.37 15.91
N TRP A 324 19.56 5.12 14.89
CA TRP A 324 20.96 5.52 14.71
C TRP A 324 21.46 6.43 15.82
N LEU A 325 20.69 7.44 16.22
CA LEU A 325 21.06 8.33 17.33
C LEU A 325 21.19 7.57 18.65
N ALA A 326 20.25 6.68 18.94
CA ALA A 326 20.28 5.86 20.16
C ALA A 326 21.47 4.88 20.16
N ALA A 327 21.77 4.25 19.03
CA ALA A 327 22.93 3.37 18.88
C ALA A 327 24.26 4.14 18.95
N ALA A 328 24.33 5.34 18.36
CA ALA A 328 25.50 6.21 18.43
C ALA A 328 25.78 6.67 19.87
N VAL A 329 24.76 7.06 20.63
CA VAL A 329 24.90 7.40 22.06
C VAL A 329 25.38 6.19 22.85
N ALA A 330 24.76 5.02 22.68
CA ALA A 330 25.17 3.80 23.39
C ALA A 330 26.61 3.37 23.08
N LEU A 331 27.02 3.48 21.82
CA LEU A 331 28.38 3.17 21.38
C LEU A 331 29.39 4.20 21.90
N VAL A 332 29.07 5.49 21.92
CA VAL A 332 29.93 6.53 22.54
C VAL A 332 30.11 6.26 24.04
N VAL A 333 29.04 5.94 24.77
CA VAL A 333 29.11 5.57 26.20
C VAL A 333 29.97 4.32 26.39
N SER A 334 29.75 3.27 25.60
CA SER A 334 30.51 2.01 25.70
C SER A 334 31.99 2.17 25.34
N VAL A 335 32.33 3.05 24.40
CA VAL A 335 33.72 3.36 24.01
C VAL A 335 34.43 4.23 25.04
N ALA A 336 33.69 5.07 25.78
CA ALA A 336 34.21 5.94 26.82
C ALA A 336 34.46 5.22 28.17
N ASP A 337 33.94 4.00 28.35
CA ASP A 337 34.14 3.20 29.56
C ASP A 337 35.61 2.82 29.77
N ASP A 338 36.11 3.01 31.00
CA ASP A 338 37.49 2.73 31.37
C ASP A 338 37.90 1.25 31.22
N GLY A 339 36.93 0.32 31.27
CA GLY A 339 37.13 -1.10 31.00
C GLY A 339 37.29 -1.47 29.53
N THR A 340 37.03 -0.56 28.58
CA THR A 340 37.05 -0.87 27.14
C THR A 340 38.47 -0.93 26.58
N GLU A 341 38.87 -2.11 26.08
CA GLU A 341 40.15 -2.33 25.41
C GLU A 341 40.40 -1.36 24.24
N SER A 342 41.64 -0.90 24.07
CA SER A 342 42.03 0.07 23.04
C SER A 342 41.64 -0.35 21.61
N GLY A 343 41.67 -1.64 21.29
CA GLY A 343 41.23 -2.16 19.99
C GLY A 343 39.73 -1.96 19.76
N MET A 344 38.90 -2.25 20.78
CA MET A 344 37.46 -2.05 20.73
C MET A 344 37.08 -0.55 20.73
N ARG A 345 37.85 0.30 21.41
CA ARG A 345 37.69 1.77 21.31
C ARG A 345 37.90 2.25 19.87
N VAL A 346 39.00 1.83 19.23
CA VAL A 346 39.31 2.19 17.83
C VAL A 346 38.25 1.66 16.86
N LEU A 347 37.79 0.41 17.04
CA LEU A 347 36.70 -0.19 16.25
C LEU A 347 35.42 0.66 16.35
N GLY A 348 34.97 0.98 17.57
CA GLY A 348 33.75 1.74 17.80
C GLY A 348 33.80 3.13 17.17
N VAL A 349 34.87 3.90 17.44
CA VAL A 349 35.06 5.24 16.82
C VAL A 349 35.09 5.15 15.30
N GLY A 350 35.78 4.15 14.74
CA GLY A 350 35.84 3.93 13.30
C GLY A 350 34.48 3.64 12.65
N LEU A 351 33.67 2.76 13.26
CA LEU A 351 32.32 2.43 12.80
C LEU A 351 31.39 3.65 12.85
N LEU A 352 31.45 4.44 13.94
CA LEU A 352 30.66 5.67 14.07
C LEU A 352 31.07 6.71 13.03
N ALA A 353 32.36 6.98 12.87
CA ALA A 353 32.86 7.93 11.89
C ALA A 353 32.49 7.54 10.45
N ALA A 354 32.65 6.26 10.09
CA ALA A 354 32.26 5.74 8.77
C ALA A 354 30.75 5.89 8.52
N SER A 355 29.91 5.66 9.54
CA SER A 355 28.46 5.83 9.43
C SER A 355 28.03 7.29 9.32
N VAL A 356 28.64 8.21 10.08
CA VAL A 356 28.44 9.66 9.93
C VAL A 356 28.76 10.10 8.49
N VAL A 357 29.88 9.64 7.93
CA VAL A 357 30.24 9.91 6.52
C VAL A 357 29.22 9.31 5.55
N ALA A 358 28.77 8.08 5.76
CA ALA A 358 27.76 7.44 4.90
C ALA A 358 26.41 8.17 4.91
N ILE A 359 25.96 8.65 6.09
CA ILE A 359 24.75 9.48 6.22
C ILE A 359 24.95 10.85 5.56
N GLY A 360 26.13 11.47 5.71
CA GLY A 360 26.50 12.71 5.01
C GLY A 360 26.45 12.56 3.49
N VAL A 361 27.05 11.51 2.93
CA VAL A 361 26.98 11.19 1.49
C VAL A 361 25.55 10.91 1.03
N ALA A 362 24.73 10.25 1.87
CA ALA A 362 23.30 10.09 1.59
C ALA A 362 22.57 11.45 1.56
N ALA A 363 22.89 12.38 2.47
CA ALA A 363 22.36 13.75 2.48
C ALA A 363 22.75 14.55 1.22
N PHE A 364 24.05 14.64 0.90
CA PHE A 364 24.52 15.36 -0.30
C PHE A 364 24.02 14.75 -1.61
N SER A 365 23.89 13.41 -1.69
CA SER A 365 23.26 12.76 -2.85
C SER A 365 21.74 12.96 -2.92
N GLY A 366 21.14 13.69 -1.97
CA GLY A 366 19.71 14.06 -1.95
C GLY A 366 18.76 12.98 -1.43
N ARG A 367 19.23 11.99 -0.67
CA ARG A 367 18.36 10.90 -0.15
C ARG A 367 17.35 11.36 0.90
N PHE A 368 17.57 12.54 1.50
CA PHE A 368 16.70 13.12 2.52
C PHE A 368 15.86 14.30 2.00
N ARG A 369 15.77 14.53 0.67
CA ARG A 369 14.87 15.56 0.07
C ARG A 369 13.43 15.40 0.56
N SER A 370 12.98 14.16 0.72
CA SER A 370 11.66 13.80 1.22
C SER A 370 11.43 14.19 2.69
N LEU A 371 12.48 14.29 3.53
CA LEU A 371 12.34 14.81 4.90
C LEU A 371 12.24 16.35 4.95
N ALA A 372 12.93 17.05 4.03
CA ALA A 372 13.03 18.51 4.05
C ALA A 372 11.71 19.23 3.72
N ARG A 373 10.78 18.55 3.02
CA ARG A 373 9.45 19.11 2.68
C ARG A 373 8.40 18.68 3.70
N LEU A 374 8.41 19.34 4.85
CA LEU A 374 7.30 19.41 5.80
C LEU A 374 6.37 20.57 5.39
N ARG A 375 5.36 20.24 4.58
CA ARG A 375 4.13 21.02 4.32
C ARG A 375 2.98 20.04 4.17
#